data_AF-A0A136N646-F1
#
_entry.id   AF-A0A136N646-F1
#
_cell.length_a   1.000
_cell.length_b   1.000
_cell.length_c   1.000
_cell.angle_alpha   90.00
_cell.angle_beta   90.00
_cell.angle_gamma   90.00
#
_symmetry.space_group_name_H-M   'P 1'
#
loop_
_entity.id
_entity.type
_entity.pdbx_description
1 polymer ?
#
loop_
_entity_poly.entity_id
_entity_poly.type
_entity_poly.pdbx_seq_one_letter_code
_entity_poly.pdbx_strand_id
1 'polypeptide(L)'
;MSKQVDNIKVNIDKATKAMLAQVETALRSFLERMKADIDSDLRAKNVRASGELMKNIRSALLKETGKIIGVVGVGPNVPYGIYVHEGAKPHYPPVEPIQQWVILKGLVKIGGKATTHAAIHRRKNADAIMSEVKSIAIAIVRKIGHKGTKAVPFLRTALNLNRNYLMAELAKVKV
;
A
#
# COMPACT_ATOMS: atom_id res chain seq x y z
N MET A 1 -9.29 -38.20 -42.79
CA MET A 1 -8.35 -37.79 -41.73
C MET A 1 -8.43 -36.30 -41.36
N SER A 2 -8.71 -35.36 -42.27
CA SER A 2 -8.79 -33.91 -41.96
C SER A 2 -9.81 -33.53 -40.85
N LYS A 3 -11.07 -33.96 -40.97
CA LYS A 3 -12.15 -33.55 -40.04
C LYS A 3 -11.92 -33.96 -38.58
N GLN A 4 -11.22 -35.07 -38.34
CA GLN A 4 -10.93 -35.56 -36.99
C GLN A 4 -9.83 -34.74 -36.31
N VAL A 5 -8.82 -34.30 -37.08
CA VAL A 5 -7.74 -33.42 -36.59
C VAL A 5 -8.29 -32.02 -36.29
N ASP A 6 -9.18 -31.51 -37.15
CA ASP A 6 -9.79 -30.18 -36.96
C ASP A 6 -10.67 -30.14 -35.69
N ASN A 7 -11.45 -31.19 -35.43
CA ASN A 7 -12.25 -31.31 -34.20
C ASN A 7 -11.38 -31.40 -32.93
N ILE A 8 -10.25 -32.09 -32.98
CA ILE A 8 -9.32 -32.18 -31.84
C ILE A 8 -8.74 -30.80 -31.52
N LYS A 9 -8.31 -30.03 -32.53
CA LYS A 9 -7.79 -28.66 -32.34
C LYS A 9 -8.82 -27.73 -31.70
N VAL A 10 -10.06 -27.73 -32.21
CA VAL A 10 -11.14 -26.89 -31.67
C VAL A 10 -11.43 -27.22 -30.20
N ASN A 11 -11.41 -28.50 -29.83
CA ASN A 11 -11.63 -28.92 -28.44
C ASN A 11 -10.47 -28.51 -27.52
N ILE A 12 -9.21 -28.64 -27.97
CA ILE A 12 -8.03 -28.20 -27.22
C ILE A 12 -8.06 -26.68 -27.00
N ASP A 13 -8.40 -25.90 -28.04
CA ASP A 13 -8.51 -24.45 -27.93
C ASP A 13 -9.61 -24.02 -26.94
N LYS A 14 -10.74 -24.73 -26.95
CA LYS A 14 -11.85 -24.48 -26.03
C LYS A 14 -11.45 -24.81 -24.59
N ALA A 15 -10.79 -25.94 -24.36
CA ALA A 15 -10.29 -26.33 -23.03
C ALA A 15 -9.25 -25.33 -22.51
N THR A 16 -8.31 -24.91 -23.35
CA THR A 16 -7.27 -23.93 -23.02
C THR A 16 -7.87 -22.58 -22.61
N LYS A 17 -8.86 -22.09 -23.37
CA LYS A 17 -9.59 -20.86 -23.04
C LYS A 17 -10.35 -20.97 -21.72
N ALA A 18 -10.99 -22.11 -21.46
CA ALA A 18 -11.70 -22.34 -20.20
C ALA A 18 -10.74 -22.38 -19.00
N MET A 19 -9.58 -23.04 -19.15
CA MET A 19 -8.55 -23.09 -18.13
C MET A 19 -7.98 -21.69 -17.82
N LEU A 20 -7.67 -20.91 -18.86
CA LEU A 20 -7.20 -19.53 -18.69
C LEU A 20 -8.23 -18.66 -17.96
N ALA A 21 -9.53 -18.80 -18.28
CA ALA A 21 -10.59 -18.07 -17.59
C ALA A 21 -10.70 -18.45 -16.09
N GLN A 22 -10.48 -19.73 -15.75
CA GLN A 22 -10.44 -20.17 -14.36
C GLN A 22 -9.22 -19.59 -13.62
N VAL A 23 -8.03 -19.62 -14.24
CA VAL A 23 -6.81 -19.01 -13.67
C VAL A 23 -7.01 -17.50 -13.48
N GLU A 24 -7.59 -16.80 -14.45
CA GLU A 24 -7.91 -15.37 -14.31
C GLU A 24 -8.83 -15.12 -13.13
N THR A 25 -9.88 -15.94 -12.96
CA THR A 25 -10.84 -15.80 -11.87
C THR A 25 -10.17 -16.05 -10.51
N ALA A 26 -9.38 -17.11 -10.39
CA ALA A 26 -8.61 -17.43 -9.19
C ALA A 26 -7.65 -16.29 -8.80
N LEU A 27 -6.92 -15.76 -9.79
CA LEU A 27 -6.02 -14.64 -9.56
C LEU A 27 -6.78 -13.37 -9.18
N ARG A 28 -7.93 -13.04 -9.79
CA ARG A 28 -8.75 -11.88 -9.39
C ARG A 28 -9.15 -11.97 -7.92
N SER A 29 -9.69 -13.11 -7.51
CA SER A 29 -10.12 -13.31 -6.11
C SER A 29 -8.94 -13.22 -5.14
N PHE A 30 -7.78 -13.78 -5.50
CA PHE A 30 -6.55 -13.64 -4.73
C PHE A 30 -6.10 -12.17 -4.59
N LEU A 31 -6.09 -11.40 -5.67
CA LEU A 31 -5.66 -10.01 -5.65
C LEU A 31 -6.60 -9.13 -4.81
N GLU A 32 -7.92 -9.33 -4.89
CA GLU A 32 -8.87 -8.60 -4.06
C GLU A 32 -8.73 -8.96 -2.57
N ARG A 33 -8.49 -10.23 -2.26
CA ARG A 33 -8.22 -10.66 -0.87
C ARG A 33 -6.92 -10.05 -0.34
N MET A 34 -5.85 -10.08 -1.13
CA MET A 34 -4.59 -9.42 -0.78
C MET A 34 -4.80 -7.93 -0.48
N LYS A 35 -5.56 -7.23 -1.31
CA LYS A 35 -5.85 -5.80 -1.11
C LYS A 35 -6.59 -5.56 0.21
N ALA A 36 -7.57 -6.40 0.55
CA ALA A 36 -8.28 -6.34 1.81
C ALA A 36 -7.35 -6.58 3.02
N ASP A 37 -6.46 -7.57 2.93
CA ASP A 37 -5.51 -7.87 4.00
C ASP A 37 -4.45 -6.78 4.18
N ILE A 38 -4.02 -6.12 3.09
CA ILE A 38 -3.14 -4.94 3.16
C ILE A 38 -3.86 -3.81 3.91
N ASP A 39 -5.12 -3.53 3.57
CA ASP A 39 -5.91 -2.48 4.24
C ASP A 39 -6.06 -2.77 5.74
N SER A 40 -6.34 -4.02 6.08
CA SER A 40 -6.46 -4.50 7.46
C SER A 40 -5.13 -4.35 8.23
N ASP A 41 -4.02 -4.80 7.66
CA ASP A 41 -2.68 -4.72 8.28
C ASP A 41 -2.25 -3.27 8.54
N LEU A 42 -2.49 -2.37 7.57
CA LEU A 42 -2.19 -0.94 7.71
C LEU A 42 -3.02 -0.27 8.81
N ARG A 43 -4.31 -0.62 8.92
CA ARG A 43 -5.19 -0.12 9.99
C ARG A 43 -4.76 -0.65 11.36
N ALA A 44 -4.46 -1.95 11.46
CA ALA A 44 -4.04 -2.60 12.70
C ALA A 44 -2.73 -2.01 13.23
N LYS A 45 -1.77 -1.71 12.35
CA LYS A 45 -0.49 -1.07 12.72
C LYS A 45 -0.61 0.42 13.02
N ASN A 46 -1.84 0.94 13.03
CA ASN A 46 -2.15 2.35 13.29
C ASN A 46 -1.30 3.29 12.43
N VAL A 47 -1.06 2.91 11.16
CA VAL A 47 -0.44 3.78 10.16
C VAL A 47 -1.50 4.79 9.71
N ARG A 48 -2.06 5.54 10.68
CA ARG A 48 -3.03 6.63 10.52
C ARG A 48 -2.47 7.83 9.75
N ALA A 49 -1.31 7.70 9.11
CA ALA A 49 -0.56 8.79 8.48
C ALA A 49 -0.94 9.05 7.02
N SER A 50 -1.62 8.12 6.35
CA SER A 50 -1.83 8.27 4.91
C SER A 50 -3.05 7.48 4.44
N GLY A 51 -4.25 8.01 4.68
CA GLY A 51 -5.45 7.51 3.99
C GLY A 51 -5.26 7.53 2.46
N GLU A 52 -4.38 8.39 1.95
CA GLU A 52 -3.92 8.41 0.56
C GLU A 52 -3.15 7.14 0.15
N LEU A 53 -2.26 6.60 1.00
CA LEU A 53 -1.60 5.32 0.74
C LEU A 53 -2.63 4.20 0.57
N MET A 54 -3.58 4.12 1.49
CA MET A 54 -4.65 3.11 1.46
C MET A 54 -5.50 3.23 0.19
N LYS A 55 -5.88 4.46 -0.18
CA LYS A 55 -6.64 4.76 -1.41
C LYS A 55 -5.87 4.43 -2.70
N ASN A 56 -4.54 4.31 -2.64
CA ASN A 56 -3.69 4.05 -3.80
C ASN A 56 -3.13 2.63 -3.84
N ILE A 57 -3.60 1.72 -2.99
CA ILE A 57 -3.33 0.29 -3.17
C ILE A 57 -4.14 -0.20 -4.38
N ARG A 58 -3.45 -0.70 -5.39
CA ARG A 58 -4.04 -1.14 -6.66
C ARG A 58 -3.71 -2.60 -6.91
N SER A 59 -4.67 -3.29 -7.52
CA SER A 59 -4.55 -4.63 -8.08
C SER A 59 -4.76 -4.54 -9.59
N ALA A 60 -4.03 -5.34 -10.36
CA ALA A 60 -4.21 -5.46 -11.80
C ALA A 60 -3.87 -6.87 -12.28
N LEU A 61 -4.51 -7.28 -13.36
CA LEU A 61 -4.12 -8.49 -14.11
C LEU A 61 -3.56 -8.06 -15.46
N LEU A 62 -2.33 -8.44 -15.71
CA LEU A 62 -1.65 -8.25 -16.98
C LEU A 62 -1.65 -9.58 -17.72
N LYS A 63 -2.01 -9.54 -19.00
CA LYS A 63 -1.94 -10.70 -19.90
C LYS A 63 -0.75 -10.48 -20.81
N GLU A 64 0.27 -11.30 -20.63
CA GLU A 64 1.43 -11.36 -21.51
C GLU A 64 1.37 -12.67 -22.31
N THR A 65 2.13 -12.76 -23.40
CA THR A 65 2.17 -13.96 -24.23
C THR A 65 2.53 -15.18 -23.38
N GLY A 66 1.56 -16.08 -23.20
CA GLY A 66 1.71 -17.30 -22.41
C GLY A 66 1.70 -17.12 -20.89
N LYS A 67 1.38 -15.93 -20.36
CA LYS A 67 1.38 -15.65 -18.91
C LYS A 67 0.22 -14.76 -18.48
N ILE A 68 -0.35 -15.07 -17.32
CA ILE A 68 -1.25 -14.16 -16.61
C ILE A 68 -0.51 -13.72 -15.35
N ILE A 69 -0.30 -12.41 -15.20
CA ILE A 69 0.46 -11.82 -14.11
C ILE A 69 -0.50 -11.00 -13.24
N GLY A 70 -0.65 -11.40 -11.99
CA GLY A 70 -1.33 -10.60 -10.97
C GLY A 70 -0.35 -9.62 -10.33
N VAL A 71 -0.69 -8.34 -10.33
CA VAL A 71 0.11 -7.27 -9.73
C VAL A 71 -0.69 -6.64 -8.60
N VAL A 72 -0.07 -6.50 -7.42
CA VAL A 72 -0.57 -5.66 -6.32
C VAL A 72 0.53 -4.70 -5.90
N GLY A 73 0.21 -3.43 -5.76
CA GLY A 73 1.21 -2.45 -5.38
C GLY A 73 0.61 -1.10 -4.99
N VAL A 74 1.50 -0.16 -4.69
CA VAL A 74 1.17 1.23 -4.40
C VAL A 74 1.24 2.03 -5.70
N GLY A 75 0.21 2.83 -5.98
CA GLY A 75 0.17 3.70 -7.15
C GLY A 75 1.22 4.82 -7.13
N PRO A 76 1.58 5.38 -8.30
CA PRO A 76 2.65 6.37 -8.45
C PRO A 76 2.39 7.69 -7.72
N ASN A 77 1.13 7.99 -7.41
CA ASN A 77 0.72 9.20 -6.69
C ASN A 77 1.20 9.22 -5.22
N VAL A 78 1.75 8.11 -4.73
CA VAL A 78 2.21 7.96 -3.34
C VAL A 78 3.69 7.56 -3.32
N PRO A 79 4.61 8.46 -3.75
CA PRO A 79 6.03 8.14 -3.86
C PRO A 79 6.66 7.77 -2.51
N TYR A 80 6.07 8.21 -1.39
CA TYR A 80 6.54 7.85 -0.06
C TYR A 80 6.17 6.41 0.37
N GLY A 81 5.30 5.72 -0.38
CA GLY A 81 4.82 4.38 -0.03
C GLY A 81 5.95 3.36 0.12
N ILE A 82 7.02 3.49 -0.65
CA ILE A 82 8.20 2.63 -0.53
C ILE A 82 8.91 2.80 0.83
N TYR A 83 9.02 4.03 1.34
CA TYR A 83 9.64 4.29 2.65
C TYR A 83 8.77 3.84 3.81
N VAL A 84 7.45 3.76 3.61
CA VAL A 84 6.55 3.11 4.58
C VAL A 84 6.79 1.59 4.54
N HIS A 85 6.93 1.02 3.35
CA HIS A 85 7.11 -0.42 3.17
C HIS A 85 8.45 -0.94 3.71
N GLU A 86 9.55 -0.34 3.27
CA GLU A 86 10.92 -0.76 3.58
C GLU A 86 11.48 -0.07 4.83
N GLY A 87 10.85 1.02 5.29
CA GLY A 87 11.47 1.93 6.24
C GLY A 87 12.54 2.80 5.57
N ALA A 88 13.26 3.55 6.38
CA ALA A 88 14.38 4.36 5.94
C ALA A 88 15.52 4.22 6.93
N LYS A 89 16.76 4.14 6.41
CA LYS A 89 17.97 4.19 7.24
C LYS A 89 18.05 5.53 7.99
N PRO A 90 18.86 5.62 9.06
CA PRO A 90 19.09 6.88 9.76
C PRO A 90 19.49 8.00 8.79
N HIS A 91 18.75 9.11 8.80
CA HIS A 91 18.96 10.28 7.95
C HIS A 91 18.33 11.51 8.60
N TYR A 92 18.73 12.72 8.16
CA TYR A 92 18.18 13.98 8.67
C TYR A 92 17.18 14.56 7.66
N PRO A 93 15.86 14.30 7.82
CA PRO A 93 14.87 14.90 6.94
C PRO A 93 14.76 16.41 7.18
N PRO A 94 14.29 17.18 6.17
CA PRO A 94 14.01 18.61 6.33
C PRO A 94 12.96 18.82 7.44
N VAL A 95 13.17 19.87 8.24
CA VAL A 95 12.34 20.14 9.43
C VAL A 95 10.93 20.60 9.04
N GLU A 96 10.80 21.40 7.98
CA GLU A 96 9.54 22.02 7.55
C GLU A 96 8.43 20.99 7.24
N PRO A 97 8.65 19.93 6.44
CA PRO A 97 7.65 18.88 6.26
C PRO A 97 7.25 18.18 7.56
N ILE A 98 8.19 18.03 8.50
CA ILE A 98 7.90 17.43 9.80
C ILE A 98 7.06 18.38 10.67
N GLN A 99 7.28 19.69 10.60
CA GLN A 99 6.42 20.67 11.28
C GLN A 99 4.98 20.60 10.79
N GLN A 100 4.77 20.53 9.46
CA GLN A 100 3.43 20.36 8.89
C GLN A 100 2.79 19.05 9.37
N TRP A 101 3.56 17.96 9.38
CA TRP A 101 3.09 16.67 9.90
C TRP A 101 2.72 16.73 11.38
N VAL A 102 3.53 17.40 12.22
CA VAL A 102 3.27 17.60 13.66
C VAL A 102 1.92 18.30 13.88
N ILE A 103 1.63 19.34 13.08
CA ILE A 103 0.36 20.07 13.11
C ILE A 103 -0.80 19.16 12.68
N LEU A 104 -0.67 18.48 11.54
CA LEU A 104 -1.69 17.59 10.99
C LEU A 104 -2.02 16.42 11.92
N LYS A 105 -1.02 15.94 12.68
CA LYS A 105 -1.20 14.90 13.69
C LYS A 105 -1.83 15.40 14.99
N GLY A 106 -2.04 16.71 15.14
CA GLY A 106 -2.59 17.31 16.34
C GLY A 106 -1.71 17.08 17.57
N LEU A 107 -0.39 16.97 17.36
CA LEU A 107 0.58 16.88 18.46
C LEU A 107 0.68 18.20 19.21
N VAL A 108 0.41 19.31 18.52
CA VAL A 108 0.11 20.60 19.12
C VAL A 108 -1.38 20.86 18.98
N LYS A 109 -2.04 21.13 20.11
CA LYS A 109 -3.49 21.34 20.18
C LYS A 109 -3.79 22.77 20.59
N ILE A 110 -4.83 23.35 20.01
CA ILE A 110 -5.32 24.67 20.39
C ILE A 110 -6.73 24.51 20.97
N GLY A 111 -6.92 24.86 22.24
CA GLY A 111 -8.21 24.67 22.92
C GLY A 111 -8.66 23.21 22.96
N GLY A 112 -7.70 22.26 23.07
CA GLY A 112 -7.96 20.82 23.09
C GLY A 112 -8.23 20.17 21.72
N LYS A 113 -8.27 20.94 20.63
CA LYS A 113 -8.55 20.45 19.28
C LYS A 113 -7.30 20.47 18.38
N ALA A 114 -7.26 19.54 17.43
CA ALA A 114 -6.27 19.57 16.35
C ALA A 114 -6.44 20.86 15.54
N THR A 115 -5.33 21.43 15.09
CA THR A 115 -5.30 22.71 14.39
C THR A 115 -4.72 22.56 12.98
N THR A 116 -4.79 23.63 12.19
CA THR A 116 -4.18 23.70 10.85
C THR A 116 -3.12 24.79 10.83
N HIS A 117 -2.18 24.69 9.88
CA HIS A 117 -1.13 25.71 9.72
C HIS A 117 -1.74 27.12 9.54
N ALA A 118 -2.76 27.24 8.69
CA ALA A 118 -3.46 28.51 8.48
C ALA A 118 -4.17 29.03 9.75
N ALA A 119 -4.73 28.15 10.58
CA ALA A 119 -5.37 28.55 11.83
C ALA A 119 -4.37 29.02 12.89
N ILE A 120 -3.15 28.50 12.88
CA ILE A 120 -2.06 28.95 13.77
C ILE A 120 -1.67 30.39 13.42
N HIS A 121 -1.42 30.69 12.15
CA HIS A 121 -0.97 32.02 11.69
C HIS A 121 -1.97 33.16 11.96
N ARG A 122 -3.25 32.85 12.17
CA ARG A 122 -4.28 33.85 12.52
C ARG A 122 -4.32 34.19 14.01
N ARG A 123 -3.49 33.56 14.84
CA ARG A 123 -3.49 33.73 16.30
C ARG A 123 -2.47 34.77 16.72
N LYS A 124 -2.79 35.51 17.78
CA LYS A 124 -1.85 36.47 18.41
C LYS A 124 -0.59 35.80 18.96
N ASN A 125 -0.64 34.51 19.31
CA ASN A 125 0.49 33.73 19.81
C ASN A 125 1.05 32.74 18.78
N ALA A 126 0.92 33.04 17.48
CA ALA A 126 1.39 32.18 16.39
C ALA A 126 2.87 31.78 16.55
N ASP A 127 3.74 32.73 16.89
CA ASP A 127 5.18 32.48 17.03
C ASP A 127 5.50 31.48 18.15
N ALA A 128 4.83 31.60 19.30
CA ALA A 128 4.99 30.67 20.41
C ALA A 128 4.54 29.25 20.02
N ILE A 129 3.39 29.13 19.34
CA ILE A 129 2.87 27.84 18.86
C ILE A 129 3.82 27.25 17.81
N MET A 130 4.31 28.05 16.88
CA MET A 130 5.24 27.58 15.84
C MET A 130 6.61 27.19 16.41
N SER A 131 7.07 27.84 17.49
CA SER A 131 8.27 27.45 18.23
C SER A 131 8.11 26.08 18.89
N GLU A 132 6.95 25.80 19.48
CA GLU A 132 6.60 24.48 20.03
C GLU A 132 6.58 23.41 18.93
N VAL A 133 5.89 23.68 17.81
CA VAL A 133 5.86 22.80 16.63
C VAL A 133 7.27 22.52 16.12
N LYS A 134 8.12 23.55 16.01
CA LYS A 134 9.53 23.43 15.59
C LYS A 134 10.32 22.53 16.54
N SER A 135 10.14 22.70 17.85
CA SER A 135 10.85 21.91 18.87
C SER A 135 10.49 20.43 18.78
N ILE A 136 9.20 20.10 18.62
CA ILE A 136 8.73 18.73 18.41
C ILE A 136 9.30 18.17 17.09
N ALA A 137 9.27 18.97 16.02
CA ALA A 137 9.79 18.56 14.72
C ALA A 137 11.29 18.25 14.78
N ILE A 138 12.09 19.08 15.44
CA ILE A 138 13.53 18.84 15.64
C ILE A 138 13.76 17.56 16.44
N ALA A 139 12.97 17.29 17.48
CA ALA A 139 13.08 16.05 18.25
C ALA A 139 12.79 14.81 17.39
N ILE A 140 11.77 14.87 16.51
CA ILE A 140 11.46 13.81 15.55
C ILE A 140 12.60 13.64 14.54
N VAL A 141 13.09 14.73 13.96
CA VAL A 141 14.20 14.73 13.00
C VAL A 141 15.45 14.09 13.61
N ARG A 142 15.81 14.44 14.86
CA ARG A 142 16.93 13.81 15.58
C ARG A 142 16.69 12.32 15.80
N LYS A 143 15.48 11.93 16.17
CA LYS A 143 15.13 10.51 16.35
C LYS A 143 15.27 9.72 15.04
N ILE A 144 14.83 10.28 13.92
CA ILE A 144 15.01 9.68 12.58
C ILE A 144 16.50 9.70 12.21
N GLY A 145 17.25 10.75 12.54
CA GLY A 145 18.69 10.85 12.32
C GLY A 145 19.50 9.78 13.06
N HIS A 146 19.02 9.33 14.22
CA HIS A 146 19.66 8.27 14.99
C HIS A 146 19.16 6.86 14.65
N LYS A 147 17.85 6.69 14.45
CA LYS A 147 17.22 5.36 14.36
C LYS A 147 16.66 5.02 12.98
N GLY A 148 16.50 6.00 12.10
CA GLY A 148 15.74 5.86 10.87
C GLY A 148 14.23 5.77 11.12
N THR A 149 13.50 5.24 10.14
CA THR A 149 12.07 4.92 10.25
C THR A 149 11.86 3.41 10.17
N LYS A 150 10.95 2.90 11.01
CA LYS A 150 10.63 1.47 11.06
C LYS A 150 9.81 1.07 9.84
N ALA A 151 10.22 -0.02 9.19
CA ALA A 151 9.49 -0.64 8.09
C ALA A 151 8.11 -1.14 8.51
N VAL A 152 7.13 -0.95 7.64
CA VAL A 152 5.82 -1.58 7.69
C VAL A 152 5.67 -2.42 6.42
N PRO A 153 6.13 -3.70 6.42
CA PRO A 153 6.21 -4.50 5.19
C PRO A 153 4.84 -5.07 4.78
N PHE A 154 3.86 -4.20 4.55
CA PHE A 154 2.45 -4.57 4.35
C PHE A 154 2.22 -5.47 3.13
N LEU A 155 2.90 -5.22 2.00
CA LEU A 155 2.80 -6.09 0.80
C LEU A 155 3.30 -7.52 1.07
N ARG A 156 4.48 -7.64 1.68
CA ARG A 156 5.08 -8.94 2.02
C ARG A 156 4.23 -9.69 3.04
N THR A 157 3.69 -8.96 4.02
CA THR A 157 2.81 -9.53 5.04
C THR A 157 1.55 -10.10 4.40
N ALA A 158 0.87 -9.33 3.55
CA ALA A 158 -0.33 -9.78 2.85
C ALA A 158 -0.06 -10.96 1.90
N LEU A 159 1.08 -10.96 1.19
CA LEU A 159 1.47 -12.07 0.33
C LEU A 159 1.64 -13.37 1.14
N ASN A 160 2.33 -13.29 2.27
CA ASN A 160 2.56 -14.45 3.13
C ASN A 160 1.26 -15.01 3.71
N LEU A 161 0.34 -14.14 4.14
CA LEU A 161 -0.98 -14.53 4.66
C LEU A 161 -1.84 -15.22 3.60
N ASN A 162 -1.72 -14.81 2.33
CA ASN A 162 -2.53 -15.32 1.24
C ASN A 162 -1.91 -16.48 0.45
N ARG A 163 -0.69 -16.89 0.78
CA ARG A 163 0.03 -17.94 0.03
C ARG A 163 -0.76 -19.24 -0.05
N ASN A 164 -1.30 -19.71 1.07
CA ASN A 164 -2.05 -20.97 1.12
C ASN A 164 -3.38 -20.86 0.36
N TYR A 165 -4.02 -19.70 0.42
CA TYR A 165 -5.25 -19.42 -0.32
C TYR A 165 -5.01 -19.47 -1.84
N LEU A 166 -3.93 -18.85 -2.32
CA LEU A 166 -3.57 -18.92 -3.74
C LEU A 166 -3.37 -20.37 -4.21
N MET A 167 -2.63 -21.17 -3.44
CA MET A 167 -2.40 -22.58 -3.77
C MET A 167 -3.71 -23.36 -3.82
N ALA A 168 -4.63 -23.10 -2.88
CA ALA A 168 -5.95 -23.73 -2.85
C ALA A 168 -6.83 -23.32 -4.04
N GLU A 169 -6.81 -22.06 -4.45
CA GLU A 169 -7.55 -21.59 -5.62
C GLU A 169 -6.99 -22.14 -6.93
N LEU A 170 -5.66 -22.20 -7.07
CA LEU A 170 -5.03 -22.80 -8.24
C LEU A 170 -5.29 -24.30 -8.35
N ALA A 171 -5.37 -25.02 -7.22
CA ALA A 171 -5.71 -26.44 -7.20
C ALA A 171 -7.15 -26.75 -7.68
N LYS A 172 -8.05 -25.76 -7.67
CA LYS A 172 -9.43 -25.90 -8.19
C LYS A 172 -9.49 -25.79 -9.71
N VAL A 173 -8.44 -25.27 -10.35
CA VAL A 173 -8.37 -25.15 -11.81
C VAL A 173 -8.28 -26.56 -12.38
N LYS A 174 -9.35 -27.01 -13.03
CA LYS A 174 -9.39 -28.32 -13.68
C LYS A 174 -8.78 -28.19 -15.07
N VAL A 175 -7.80 -29.04 -15.36
CA VAL A 175 -7.20 -29.25 -16.69
C VAL A 175 -8.13 -30.10 -17.53
#